data_AF-A0A536AG61-F1
#
_entry.id   AF-A0A536AG61-F1
#
_cell.length_a   1.000
_cell.length_b   1.000
_cell.length_c   1.000
_cell.angle_alpha   90.00
_cell.angle_beta   90.00
_cell.angle_gamma   90.00
#
_symmetry.space_group_name_H-M   'P 1'
#
loop_
_entity.id
_entity.type
_entity.pdbx_description
1 polymer ?
#
loop_
_entity_poly.entity_id
_entity_poly.type
_entity_poly.pdbx_seq_one_letter_code
_entity_poly.pdbx_strand_id
1 'polypeptide(L)' 'FALMTLIALRFIPTLIEEVEQLLKAQISRGADYAHGTLRERTQSLIALFVPLLQGVFRRASDLATALESRGYEIG' A
#
# COMPACT_ATOMS: atom_id res chain seq x y z
N PHE A 1 2.67 -20.04 9.41
CA PHE A 1 1.37 -19.46 8.98
C PHE A 1 0.79 -18.44 9.95
N ALA A 2 0.60 -18.74 11.25
CA ALA A 2 0.00 -17.79 12.20
C ALA A 2 0.71 -16.41 12.26
N LEU A 3 2.05 -16.39 12.22
CA LEU A 3 2.84 -15.15 12.18
C LEU A 3 2.53 -14.29 10.92
N MET A 4 2.48 -14.90 9.74
CA MET A 4 2.15 -14.20 8.50
C MET A 4 0.73 -13.63 8.54
N THR A 5 -0.24 -14.40 9.07
CA THR A 5 -1.62 -13.93 9.26
C THR A 5 -1.70 -12.77 10.25
N LEU A 6 -0.96 -12.83 11.39
CA LEU A 6 -0.87 -11.74 12.38
C LEU A 6 -0.26 -10.47 11.80
N ILE A 7 0.84 -10.60 11.05
CA ILE A 7 1.49 -9.48 10.36
C ILE A 7 0.54 -8.87 9.33
N ALA A 8 -0.14 -9.70 8.54
CA ALA A 8 -1.12 -9.24 7.55
C ALA A 8 -2.27 -8.46 8.21
N LEU A 9 -2.84 -8.98 9.31
CA LEU A 9 -3.90 -8.28 10.05
C LEU A 9 -3.43 -6.92 10.59
N ARG A 10 -2.19 -6.84 11.09
CA ARG A 10 -1.60 -5.57 11.54
C ARG A 10 -1.32 -4.60 10.40
N PHE A 11 -1.06 -5.10 9.19
CA PHE A 11 -0.81 -4.29 8.01
C PHE A 11 -2.08 -3.64 7.46
N ILE A 12 -3.25 -4.29 7.58
CA ILE A 12 -4.53 -3.76 7.08
C ILE A 12 -4.80 -2.30 7.53
N PRO A 13 -4.77 -1.94 8.83
CA PRO A 13 -5.04 -0.57 9.25
C PRO A 13 -4.03 0.43 8.64
N THR A 14 -2.75 0.07 8.60
CA THR A 14 -1.71 0.92 7.98
C THR A 14 -1.91 1.09 6.47
N LEU A 15 -2.41 0.06 5.78
CA LEU A 15 -2.75 0.15 4.36
C LEU A 15 -3.93 1.10 4.14
N ILE A 16 -4.95 1.04 4.98
CA ILE A 16 -6.11 1.94 4.88
C ILE A 16 -5.66 3.39 5.03
N GLU A 17 -4.85 3.70 6.04
CA GLU A 17 -4.32 5.04 6.27
C GLU A 17 -3.50 5.57 5.07
N GLU A 18 -2.66 4.72 4.47
CA GLU A 18 -1.88 5.12 3.31
C GLU A 18 -2.75 5.31 2.06
N VAL A 19 -3.75 4.45 1.85
CA VAL A 19 -4.74 4.63 0.78
C VAL A 19 -5.45 5.97 0.94
N GLU A 20 -5.87 6.35 2.15
CA GLU A 20 -6.50 7.64 2.40
C GLU A 20 -5.56 8.82 2.13
N GLN A 21 -4.28 8.72 2.52
CA GLN A 21 -3.29 9.75 2.25
C GLN A 21 -3.00 9.89 0.75
N LEU A 22 -2.83 8.77 0.04
CA LEU A 22 -2.63 8.74 -1.39
C LEU A 22 -3.86 9.29 -2.13
N LEU A 23 -5.07 8.94 -1.71
CA LEU A 23 -6.30 9.46 -2.29
C LEU A 23 -6.36 10.98 -2.16
N LYS A 24 -6.14 11.51 -0.96
CA LYS A 24 -6.06 12.97 -0.74
C LYS A 24 -4.99 13.63 -1.60
N ALA A 25 -3.80 13.03 -1.68
CA ALA A 25 -2.70 13.56 -2.49
C ALA A 25 -3.03 13.58 -3.99
N GLN A 26 -3.68 12.55 -4.52
CA GLN A 26 -4.09 12.52 -5.92
C GLN A 26 -5.23 13.49 -6.22
N ILE A 27 -6.21 13.63 -5.32
CA ILE A 27 -7.26 14.65 -5.43
C ILE A 27 -6.63 16.05 -5.46
N SER A 28 -5.64 16.33 -4.59
CA SER A 28 -4.90 17.60 -4.62
C SER A 28 -4.10 17.84 -5.91
N ARG A 29 -3.74 16.78 -6.63
CA ARG A 29 -3.07 16.84 -7.95
C ARG A 29 -4.06 16.95 -9.11
N GLY A 30 -5.35 17.05 -8.84
CA GLY A 30 -6.41 17.20 -9.85
C GLY A 30 -6.92 15.87 -10.42
N ALA A 31 -6.63 14.73 -9.78
CA ALA A 31 -7.23 13.47 -10.17
C ALA A 31 -8.71 13.45 -9.77
N ASP A 32 -9.60 13.35 -10.77
CA ASP A 32 -11.04 13.12 -10.56
C ASP A 32 -11.33 11.61 -10.57
N TYR A 33 -11.84 11.13 -9.44
CA TYR A 33 -12.27 9.74 -9.26
C TYR A 33 -13.79 9.58 -9.37
N ALA A 34 -14.54 10.69 -9.32
CA ALA A 34 -16.00 10.71 -9.33
C ALA A 34 -16.54 10.81 -10.77
N HIS A 35 -15.93 11.64 -11.61
CA HIS A 35 -16.38 11.92 -12.97
C HIS A 35 -15.35 11.47 -14.03
N GLY A 36 -15.84 11.17 -15.24
CA GLY A 36 -15.01 10.76 -16.37
C GLY A 36 -15.46 9.47 -17.05
N THR A 37 -14.86 9.21 -18.22
CA THR A 37 -15.00 7.99 -19.01
C THR A 37 -14.39 6.78 -18.30
N LEU A 38 -14.75 5.56 -18.73
CA LEU A 38 -14.15 4.33 -18.19
C LEU A 38 -12.61 4.35 -18.25
N ARG A 39 -12.04 4.93 -19.32
CA ARG A 39 -10.58 5.04 -19.52
C ARG A 39 -9.93 5.93 -18.47
N GLU A 40 -10.51 7.10 -18.20
CA GLU A 40 -10.00 8.05 -17.20
C GLU A 40 -10.05 7.43 -15.80
N ARG A 41 -11.14 6.73 -15.47
CA ARG A 41 -11.27 6.00 -14.20
C ARG A 41 -10.19 4.92 -14.04
N THR A 42 -9.91 4.13 -15.08
CA THR A 42 -8.84 3.12 -15.03
C THR A 42 -7.47 3.77 -14.83
N GLN A 43 -7.21 4.89 -15.50
CA GLN A 43 -5.94 5.59 -15.41
C GLN A 43 -5.73 6.20 -14.01
N SER A 44 -6.78 6.77 -13.42
CA SER A 44 -6.79 7.25 -12.04
C SER A 44 -6.56 6.10 -11.03
N LEU A 45 -7.17 4.93 -11.24
CA LEU A 45 -6.91 3.75 -10.39
C LEU A 45 -5.45 3.30 -10.44
N ILE A 46 -4.85 3.25 -11.63
CA ILE A 46 -3.43 2.89 -11.80
C ILE A 46 -2.53 3.90 -11.06
N ALA A 47 -2.86 5.19 -11.11
CA ALA A 47 -2.11 6.25 -10.42
C ALA A 47 -2.13 6.12 -8.88
N LEU A 48 -3.16 5.51 -8.29
CA LEU A 48 -3.17 5.11 -6.86
C LEU A 48 -2.48 3.79 -6.60
N PHE A 49 -2.67 2.82 -7.48
CA PHE A 49 -2.20 1.45 -7.28
C PHE A 49 -0.68 1.33 -7.28
N VAL A 50 -0.01 2.03 -8.20
CA VAL A 50 1.47 2.02 -8.29
C VAL A 50 2.16 2.52 -7.01
N PRO A 51 1.85 3.73 -6.48
CA PRO A 51 2.48 4.19 -5.25
C PRO A 51 2.11 3.35 -4.04
N LEU A 52 0.88 2.82 -3.96
CA LEU A 52 0.47 1.90 -2.90
C LEU A 52 1.35 0.64 -2.89
N LEU A 53 1.54 0.00 -4.04
CA LEU A 53 2.39 -1.19 -4.16
C LEU A 53 3.84 -0.88 -3.77
N GLN A 54 4.39 0.24 -4.24
CA GLN A 54 5.74 0.67 -3.86
C GLN A 54 5.87 0.81 -2.33
N GLY A 55 4.89 1.42 -1.67
CA GLY A 55 4.83 1.54 -0.21
C GLY A 55 4.76 0.18 0.50
N VAL A 56 3.97 -0.77 -0.02
CA VAL A 56 3.89 -2.14 0.49
C VAL A 56 5.23 -2.86 0.37
N PHE A 57 5.86 -2.86 -0.80
CA PHE A 57 7.13 -3.55 -1.02
C PHE A 57 8.25 -2.97 -0.16
N ARG A 58 8.33 -1.64 -0.02
CA ARG A 58 9.30 -1.00 0.87
C ARG A 58 9.13 -1.47 2.31
N ARG A 59 7.91 -1.41 2.85
CA ARG A 59 7.64 -1.89 4.22
C ARG A 59 7.89 -3.38 4.40
N ALA A 60 7.58 -4.20 3.39
CA ALA A 60 7.89 -5.63 3.43
C ALA A 60 9.41 -5.86 3.51
N SER A 61 10.19 -5.11 2.74
CA SER A 61 11.65 -5.14 2.78
C SER A 61 12.21 -4.68 4.13
N ASP A 62 11.68 -3.57 4.67
CA ASP A 62 12.07 -3.04 5.98
C ASP A 62 11.73 -4.05 7.09
N LEU A 63 10.55 -4.68 7.01
CA LEU A 63 10.11 -5.70 7.95
C LEU A 63 10.99 -6.95 7.88
N ALA A 64 11.32 -7.43 6.68
CA ALA A 64 12.20 -8.59 6.51
C ALA A 64 13.57 -8.33 7.15
N THR A 65 14.16 -7.17 6.87
CA THR A 65 15.45 -6.74 7.46
C THR A 65 15.36 -6.64 9.00
N ALA A 66 14.24 -6.10 9.52
CA ALA A 66 14.01 -6.00 10.95
C ALA A 66 13.78 -7.36 11.63
N LEU A 67 13.19 -8.33 10.93
CA LEU A 67 13.01 -9.70 11.42
C LEU A 67 14.35 -10.44 11.46
N GLU A 68 15.17 -10.32 10.41
CA GLU A 68 16.52 -10.91 10.35
C GLU A 68 17.42 -10.36 11.48
N SER A 69 17.42 -9.04 11.72
CA SER A 69 18.22 -8.44 12.80
C SER A 69 17.79 -8.88 14.21
N ARG A 70 16.56 -9.36 14.37
CA ARG A 70 16.05 -9.94 15.62
C ARG A 70 16.31 -11.44 15.72
N GLY A 71 17.01 -12.03 14.76
CA GLY A 71 17.29 -13.46 14.68
C GLY A 71 16.10 -14.30 14.22
N TYR A 72 15.10 -13.70 13.56
CA TYR A 72 13.98 -14.42 12.98
C TYR A 72 14.37 -14.93 11.59
N GLU A 73 14.74 -16.21 11.49
CA GLU A 73 15.00 -16.85 10.21
C GLU A 73 13.69 -17.27 9.55
N ILE A 74 13.41 -16.68 8.40
CA ILE A 74 12.33 -17.13 7.51
C ILE A 74 12.92 -18.26 6.65
N GLY A 75 13.14 -19.42 7.27
CA GLY A 75 13.55 -20.67 6.62
C GLY A 75 12.36 -21.52 6.19
#